data_AF-A0A7C5P015-F1
#
_entry.id   AF-A0A7C5P015-F1
#
_cell.length_a   1.000
_cell.length_b   1.000
_cell.length_c   1.000
_cell.angle_alpha   90.00
_cell.angle_beta   90.00
_cell.angle_gamma   90.00
#
_symmetry.space_group_name_H-M   'P 1'
#
loop_
_entity.id
_entity.type
_entity.pdbx_description
1 polymer ?
#
loop_
_entity_poly.entity_id
_entity_poly.type
_entity_poly.pdbx_seq_one_letter_code
_entity_poly.pdbx_strand_id
1 'polypeptide(L)'
;LETYDIDTGDLYRILELADWLMYSLIELYKLSSPKREVLDFLNRLRLRVKYGVREELLELTSLPMIGRKRARALYNAGFKSVEDIIKAKPSELLKVEGVGAGILEKIYQHFGIELPKIKEKKKARRGTLDEFFK
;
A
#
# COMPACT_ATOMS: atom_id res chain seq x y z
N LEU A 1 -1.11 -3.09 -18.97
CA LEU A 1 -0.10 -4.00 -19.56
C LEU A 1 -0.35 -4.10 -21.06
N GLU A 2 -1.61 -4.33 -21.45
CA GLU A 2 -2.06 -4.32 -22.86
C GLU A 2 -1.61 -3.10 -23.67
N THR A 3 -1.55 -1.91 -23.06
CA THR A 3 -1.13 -0.68 -23.77
C THR A 3 0.34 -0.67 -24.21
N TYR A 4 1.21 -1.45 -23.56
CA TYR A 4 2.66 -1.41 -23.79
C TYR A 4 3.23 -2.75 -24.28
N ASP A 5 2.38 -3.77 -24.50
CA ASP A 5 2.78 -5.12 -24.92
C ASP A 5 3.90 -5.72 -24.03
N ILE A 6 3.69 -5.64 -22.72
CA ILE A 6 4.64 -6.13 -21.70
C ILE A 6 3.94 -7.16 -20.83
N ASP A 7 4.63 -8.28 -20.60
CA ASP A 7 4.19 -9.30 -19.67
C ASP A 7 4.37 -8.90 -18.21
N THR A 8 3.56 -9.49 -17.33
CA THR A 8 3.59 -9.18 -15.90
C THR A 8 4.97 -9.50 -15.30
N GLY A 9 5.59 -10.61 -15.69
CA GLY A 9 6.93 -11.00 -15.24
C GLY A 9 8.01 -10.01 -15.68
N ASP A 10 7.96 -9.56 -16.93
CA ASP A 10 8.88 -8.55 -17.44
C ASP A 10 8.71 -7.20 -16.73
N LEU A 11 7.48 -6.79 -16.43
CA LEU A 11 7.24 -5.58 -15.64
C LEU A 11 7.92 -5.68 -14.26
N TYR A 12 7.82 -6.82 -13.58
CA TYR A 12 8.49 -7.01 -12.30
C TYR A 12 10.01 -6.91 -12.43
N ARG A 13 10.59 -7.58 -13.43
CA ARG A 13 12.03 -7.53 -13.71
C ARG A 13 12.51 -6.12 -14.03
N ILE A 14 11.77 -5.38 -14.85
CA ILE A 14 12.08 -3.98 -15.20
C ILE A 14 12.00 -3.08 -13.97
N LEU A 15 10.97 -3.25 -13.12
CA LEU A 15 10.82 -2.47 -11.88
C LEU A 15 11.95 -2.73 -10.89
N GLU A 16 12.39 -3.98 -10.76
CA GLU A 16 13.52 -4.36 -9.91
C GLU A 16 14.83 -3.74 -10.41
N LEU A 17 15.10 -3.86 -11.70
CA LEU A 17 16.26 -3.22 -12.33
C LEU A 17 16.24 -1.70 -12.16
N ALA A 18 15.07 -1.08 -12.36
CA ALA A 18 14.91 0.36 -12.19
C ALA A 18 15.14 0.81 -10.75
N ASP A 19 14.69 0.05 -9.74
CA ASP A 19 14.97 0.36 -8.33
C ASP A 19 16.48 0.32 -8.03
N TRP A 20 17.19 -0.66 -8.58
CA TRP A 20 18.64 -0.78 -8.42
C TRP A 20 19.40 0.38 -9.11
N LEU A 21 19.06 0.70 -10.35
CA LEU A 21 19.69 1.82 -11.07
C LEU A 21 19.41 3.16 -10.38
N MET A 22 18.19 3.36 -9.88
CA MET A 22 17.84 4.55 -9.09
C MET A 22 18.62 4.63 -7.79
N TYR A 23 18.82 3.52 -7.10
CA TYR A 23 19.69 3.46 -5.93
C TYR A 23 21.13 3.84 -6.27
N SER A 24 21.71 3.22 -7.29
CA SER A 24 23.07 3.53 -7.74
C SER A 24 23.22 5.00 -8.13
N LEU A 25 22.24 5.59 -8.82
CA LEU A 25 22.21 7.01 -9.14
C LEU A 25 22.24 7.88 -7.89
N ILE A 26 21.43 7.56 -6.88
CA ILE A 26 21.39 8.30 -5.61
C ILE A 26 22.75 8.22 -4.90
N GLU A 27 23.36 7.03 -4.84
CA GLU A 27 24.66 6.85 -4.19
C GLU A 27 25.78 7.59 -4.93
N LEU A 28 25.81 7.55 -6.26
CA LEU A 28 26.77 8.32 -7.06
C LEU A 28 26.55 9.83 -6.88
N TYR A 29 25.31 10.29 -6.85
CA TYR A 29 25.00 11.70 -6.67
C TYR A 29 25.47 12.23 -5.31
N LYS A 30 25.42 11.42 -4.25
CA LYS A 30 25.96 11.78 -2.92
C LYS A 30 27.45 12.14 -2.94
N LEU A 31 28.21 11.66 -3.94
CA LEU A 31 29.65 11.93 -4.08
C LEU A 31 29.97 13.27 -4.76
N SER A 32 28.99 13.92 -5.40
CA SER A 32 29.20 15.08 -6.29
C SER A 32 28.64 16.38 -5.72
N SER A 33 28.89 16.66 -4.44
CA SER A 33 28.38 17.83 -3.72
C SER A 33 26.85 17.95 -3.80
N PRO A 34 26.12 17.01 -3.16
CA PRO A 34 24.69 16.86 -3.38
C PRO A 34 23.87 18.02 -2.82
N LYS A 35 22.95 18.53 -3.61
CA LYS A 35 21.86 19.39 -3.13
C LYS A 35 20.79 18.54 -2.46
N ARG A 36 20.40 18.91 -1.24
CA ARG A 36 19.38 18.19 -0.44
C ARG A 36 18.05 18.04 -1.20
N GLU A 37 17.58 19.10 -1.84
CA GLU A 37 16.32 19.09 -2.60
C GLU A 37 16.30 18.03 -3.71
N VAL A 38 17.45 17.84 -4.38
CA VAL A 38 17.60 16.85 -5.44
C VAL A 38 17.65 15.44 -4.85
N LEU A 39 18.32 15.23 -3.71
CA LEU A 39 18.29 13.95 -3.00
C LEU A 39 16.85 13.58 -2.58
N ASP A 40 16.11 14.53 -2.01
CA ASP A 40 14.73 14.30 -1.59
C ASP A 40 13.82 14.00 -2.79
N PHE A 41 14.03 14.67 -3.93
CA PHE A 41 13.36 14.36 -5.17
C PHE A 41 13.68 12.94 -5.67
N LEU A 42 14.96 12.57 -5.75
CA LEU A 42 15.39 11.26 -6.24
C LEU A 42 14.88 10.13 -5.34
N ASN A 43 14.91 10.30 -4.03
CA ASN A 43 14.36 9.35 -3.07
C ASN A 43 12.85 9.15 -3.28
N ARG A 44 12.09 10.23 -3.43
CA ARG A 44 10.65 10.14 -3.72
C ARG A 44 10.37 9.50 -5.07
N LEU A 45 11.16 9.83 -6.09
CA LEU A 45 11.04 9.23 -7.42
C LEU A 45 11.30 7.72 -7.37
N ARG A 46 12.34 7.29 -6.66
CA ARG A 46 12.63 5.87 -6.45
C ARG A 46 11.44 5.13 -5.83
N LEU A 47 10.86 5.67 -4.76
CA LEU A 47 9.69 5.06 -4.11
C LEU A 47 8.48 5.01 -5.05
N ARG A 48 8.25 6.06 -5.85
CA ARG A 48 7.17 6.10 -6.85
C ARG A 48 7.34 5.03 -7.92
N VAL A 49 8.56 4.80 -8.39
CA VAL A 49 8.89 3.74 -9.34
C VAL A 49 8.66 2.38 -8.68
N LYS A 50 9.28 2.13 -7.52
CA LYS A 50 9.18 0.86 -6.78
C LYS A 50 7.74 0.44 -6.51
N TYR A 51 6.92 1.37 -6.02
CA TYR A 51 5.53 1.08 -5.70
C TYR A 51 4.60 1.31 -6.88
N GLY A 52 5.02 1.94 -7.97
CA GLY A 52 4.18 2.28 -9.12
C GLY A 52 3.01 3.21 -8.74
N VAL A 53 3.29 4.24 -7.91
CA VAL A 53 2.29 5.21 -7.45
C VAL A 53 2.71 6.65 -7.76
N ARG A 54 1.73 7.54 -7.69
CA ARG A 54 1.99 8.97 -7.65
C ARG A 54 2.41 9.40 -6.23
N GLU A 55 2.98 10.59 -6.12
CA GLU A 55 3.59 11.10 -4.89
C GLU A 55 2.61 11.17 -3.73
N GLU A 56 1.35 11.53 -3.99
CA GLU A 56 0.32 11.67 -2.97
C GLU A 56 -0.05 10.36 -2.25
N LEU A 57 0.38 9.22 -2.78
CA LEU A 57 0.14 7.90 -2.19
C LEU A 57 1.34 7.33 -1.45
N LEU A 58 2.52 7.96 -1.52
CA LEU A 58 3.76 7.40 -0.96
C LEU A 58 3.61 7.09 0.53
N GLU A 59 3.01 8.00 1.27
CA GLU A 59 2.75 7.85 2.70
C GLU A 59 1.86 6.63 2.96
N LEU A 60 0.74 6.47 2.23
CA LEU A 60 -0.16 5.33 2.38
C LEU A 60 0.48 4.00 1.98
N THR A 61 1.34 3.98 0.96
CA THR A 61 2.03 2.75 0.52
C THR A 61 3.10 2.26 1.49
N SER A 62 3.49 3.07 2.48
CA SER A 62 4.40 2.63 3.54
C SER A 62 3.72 1.67 4.54
N LEU A 63 2.38 1.66 4.56
CA LEU A 63 1.61 0.85 5.49
C LEU A 63 1.66 -0.65 5.12
N PRO A 64 1.68 -1.53 6.12
CA PRO A 64 1.70 -2.96 5.87
C PRO A 64 0.46 -3.39 5.10
N MET A 65 0.65 -4.27 4.12
CA MET A 65 -0.41 -4.79 3.25
C MET A 65 -1.12 -3.74 2.39
N ILE A 66 -0.61 -2.50 2.31
CA ILE A 66 -1.18 -1.45 1.45
C ILE A 66 -0.31 -1.26 0.21
N GLY A 67 -0.72 -1.90 -0.88
CA GLY A 67 -0.17 -1.64 -2.22
C GLY A 67 -0.95 -0.57 -2.98
N ARG A 68 -0.55 -0.32 -4.23
CA ARG A 68 -1.13 0.65 -5.18
C ARG A 68 -2.66 0.80 -5.12
N LYS A 69 -3.37 -0.32 -5.28
CA LYS A 69 -4.84 -0.33 -5.37
C LYS A 69 -5.48 0.15 -4.06
N ARG A 70 -5.02 -0.37 -2.92
CA ARG A 70 -5.55 -0.03 -1.60
C ARG A 70 -5.16 1.40 -1.19
N ALA A 71 -3.93 1.82 -1.47
CA ALA A 71 -3.50 3.20 -1.24
C ALA A 71 -4.42 4.19 -2.00
N ARG A 72 -4.73 3.89 -3.27
CA ARG A 72 -5.65 4.72 -4.06
C ARG A 72 -7.07 4.70 -3.49
N ALA A 73 -7.57 3.53 -3.06
CA ALA A 73 -8.90 3.42 -2.46
C ALA A 73 -9.02 4.23 -1.15
N LEU A 74 -8.02 4.14 -0.27
CA LEU A 74 -7.93 4.94 0.97
C LEU A 74 -7.91 6.44 0.67
N TYR A 75 -7.05 6.86 -0.26
CA TYR A 75 -6.93 8.26 -0.66
C TYR A 75 -8.25 8.82 -1.21
N ASN A 76 -8.93 8.04 -2.07
CA ASN A 76 -10.22 8.42 -2.64
C ASN A 76 -11.34 8.46 -1.59
N ALA A 77 -11.24 7.64 -0.53
CA ALA A 77 -12.16 7.66 0.61
C ALA A 77 -11.88 8.82 1.60
N GLY A 78 -10.85 9.64 1.34
CA GLY A 78 -10.50 10.82 2.15
C GLY A 78 -9.39 10.60 3.17
N PHE A 79 -8.86 9.37 3.30
CA PHE A 79 -7.73 9.06 4.18
C PHE A 79 -6.43 9.28 3.41
N LYS A 80 -5.81 10.45 3.59
CA LYS A 80 -4.65 10.88 2.78
C LYS A 80 -3.33 10.67 3.49
N SER A 81 -3.34 10.62 4.82
CA SER A 81 -2.17 10.46 5.66
C SER A 81 -2.29 9.26 6.60
N VAL A 82 -1.17 8.86 7.21
CA VAL A 82 -1.17 7.88 8.30
C VAL A 82 -2.01 8.38 9.48
N GLU A 83 -1.94 9.68 9.76
CA GLU A 83 -2.65 10.30 10.86
C GLU A 83 -4.18 10.24 10.68
N ASP A 84 -4.67 10.39 9.44
CA ASP A 84 -6.09 10.20 9.13
C ASP A 84 -6.55 8.78 9.46
N ILE A 85 -5.72 7.77 9.18
CA ILE A 85 -6.04 6.36 9.45
C ILE A 85 -6.06 6.06 10.94
N ILE A 86 -5.14 6.64 11.71
CA ILE A 86 -5.08 6.46 13.16
C ILE A 86 -6.29 7.11 13.84
N LYS A 87 -6.73 8.28 13.37
CA LYS A 87 -7.88 9.02 13.93
C LYS A 87 -9.23 8.52 13.45
N ALA A 88 -9.28 7.86 12.29
CA ALA A 88 -10.51 7.37 11.70
C ALA A 88 -11.19 6.29 12.56
N LYS A 89 -12.52 6.20 12.45
CA LYS A 89 -13.23 5.09 13.07
C LYS A 89 -12.93 3.80 12.30
N PRO A 90 -12.66 2.67 12.97
CA PRO A 90 -12.43 1.39 12.31
C PRO A 90 -13.56 1.00 11.33
N SER A 91 -14.80 1.35 11.67
CA SER A 91 -15.99 1.10 10.83
C SER A 91 -16.00 1.90 9.53
N GLU A 92 -15.29 3.03 9.45
CA GLU A 92 -15.15 3.82 8.23
C GLU A 92 -14.06 3.21 7.33
N LEU A 93 -12.93 2.81 7.92
CA LEU A 93 -11.85 2.13 7.21
C LEU A 93 -12.29 0.79 6.61
N LEU A 94 -13.16 0.04 7.30
CA LEU A 94 -13.73 -1.22 6.81
C LEU A 94 -14.70 -1.05 5.63
N LYS A 95 -15.17 0.17 5.34
CA LYS A 95 -15.99 0.44 4.15
C LYS A 95 -15.13 0.64 2.90
N VAL A 96 -13.83 0.88 3.05
CA VAL A 96 -12.93 1.11 1.93
C VAL A 96 -12.69 -0.20 1.19
N GLU A 97 -12.82 -0.15 -0.14
CA GLU A 97 -12.63 -1.32 -0.98
C GLU A 97 -11.24 -1.94 -0.80
N GLY A 98 -11.22 -3.25 -0.53
CA GLY A 98 -9.98 -4.00 -0.35
C GLY A 98 -9.33 -3.84 1.03
N VAL A 99 -9.92 -3.08 1.97
CA VAL A 99 -9.48 -2.97 3.36
C VAL A 99 -10.41 -3.80 4.26
N GLY A 100 -9.95 -4.99 4.64
CA GLY A 100 -10.67 -5.90 5.54
C GLY A 100 -10.14 -5.88 6.97
N ALA A 101 -10.83 -6.57 7.88
CA ALA A 101 -10.47 -6.64 9.30
C ALA A 101 -9.03 -7.09 9.55
N GLY A 102 -8.56 -8.15 8.88
CA GLY A 102 -7.18 -8.63 9.03
C GLY A 102 -6.11 -7.68 8.47
N ILE A 103 -6.46 -6.80 7.52
CA ILE A 103 -5.54 -5.76 7.03
C ILE A 103 -5.48 -4.62 8.04
N LEU A 104 -6.64 -4.20 8.54
CA LEU A 104 -6.74 -3.16 9.55
C LEU A 104 -6.01 -3.56 10.84
N GLU A 105 -6.11 -4.83 11.23
CA GLU A 105 -5.36 -5.41 12.33
C GLU A 105 -3.85 -5.28 12.13
N LYS A 106 -3.34 -5.65 10.95
CA LYS A 106 -1.91 -5.51 10.65
C LYS A 106 -1.45 -4.04 10.63
N ILE A 107 -2.30 -3.12 10.17
CA ILE A 107 -2.01 -1.68 10.21
C ILE A 107 -1.91 -1.21 11.67
N TYR A 108 -2.88 -1.53 12.52
CA TYR A 108 -2.85 -1.11 13.93
C TYR A 108 -1.74 -1.76 14.73
N GLN A 109 -1.42 -3.04 14.47
CA GLN A 109 -0.26 -3.71 15.05
C GLN A 109 1.05 -3.00 14.70
N HIS A 110 1.20 -2.50 13.46
CA HIS A 110 2.38 -1.75 13.05
C HIS A 110 2.57 -0.44 13.83
N PHE A 111 1.48 0.19 14.29
CA PHE A 111 1.51 1.39 15.13
C PHE A 111 1.41 1.12 16.64
N GLY A 112 1.35 -0.14 17.06
CA GLY A 112 1.19 -0.52 18.47
C GLY A 112 -0.15 -0.07 19.08
N ILE A 113 -1.18 0.11 18.26
CA ILE A 113 -2.51 0.57 18.71
C ILE A 113 -3.33 -0.65 19.14
N GLU A 114 -3.95 -0.58 20.32
CA GLU A 114 -4.86 -1.62 20.79
C GLU A 114 -6.10 -1.70 19.89
N LEU A 115 -6.41 -2.91 19.42
CA LEU A 115 -7.52 -3.15 18.53
C LEU A 115 -8.85 -2.86 19.27
N PRO A 116 -9.68 -1.94 18.77
CA PRO A 116 -11.06 -1.89 19.22
C PRO A 116 -11.70 -3.24 18.87
N LYS A 117 -12.45 -3.86 19.79
CA LYS A 117 -13.10 -5.16 19.58
C LYS A 117 -14.03 -5.10 18.36
N ILE A 118 -13.51 -5.44 17.18
CA ILE A 118 -14.29 -5.51 15.95
C ILE A 118 -15.19 -6.74 16.11
N LYS A 119 -16.49 -6.53 16.32
CA LYS A 119 -17.47 -7.61 16.27
C LYS A 119 -17.46 -8.17 14.85
N GLU A 120 -16.75 -9.26 14.64
CA GLU A 120 -16.86 -10.03 13.41
C GLU A 120 -18.33 -10.39 13.21
N LYS A 121 -18.99 -9.81 12.20
CA LYS A 121 -20.17 -10.45 11.63
C LYS A 121 -19.65 -11.73 10.99
N LYS A 122 -19.69 -12.84 11.72
CA LYS A 122 -19.53 -14.19 11.16
C LYS A 122 -20.34 -14.21 9.87
N LYS A 123 -19.68 -14.38 8.72
CA LYS A 123 -20.37 -14.71 7.48
C LYS A 123 -21.27 -15.90 7.84
N ALA A 124 -22.58 -15.75 7.64
CA ALA A 124 -23.50 -16.88 7.74
C ALA A 124 -22.86 -18.00 6.93
N ARG A 125 -22.58 -19.14 7.57
CA ARG A 125 -22.15 -20.34 6.86
C ARG A 125 -23.24 -20.56 5.81
N ARG A 126 -22.93 -20.34 4.54
CA ARG A 126 -23.73 -20.94 3.47
C ARG A 126 -23.62 -22.43 3.75
N GLY A 127 -24.74 -23.06 4.10
CA GLY A 127 -24.78 -24.45 4.48
C GLY A 127 -23.92 -25.27 3.53
N THR A 128 -23.05 -26.10 4.09
CA THR A 128 -22.32 -27.08 3.30
C THR A 128 -23.36 -28.00 2.64
N LEU A 129 -23.01 -28.61 1.50
CA LEU A 129 -23.89 -29.57 0.81
C LEU A 129 -24.42 -30.67 1.75
N ASP A 130 -23.68 -30.97 2.82
CA ASP A 130 -24.08 -31.90 3.89
C ASP A 130 -25.35 -31.51 4.66
N GLU A 131 -25.72 -30.21 4.71
CA GLU A 131 -26.96 -29.75 5.33
C GLU A 131 -28.19 -29.95 4.43
N PHE A 132 -28.02 -30.22 3.13
CA PHE A 132 -29.11 -30.44 2.18
C PHE A 132 -29.57 -31.90 2.08
N PHE A 133 -28.79 -32.85 2.59
CA PHE A 133 -29.06 -34.30 2.52
C PHE A 133 -29.50 -34.92 3.85
N LYS A 134 -29.83 -34.11 4.87
CA LYS A 134 -30.49 -34.55 6.12
C LYS A 134 -31.97 -34.26 6.07
#